data_AF-B7X6Z1-F1
#
_entry.id   AF-B7X6Z1-F1
#
_cell.length_a   1.000
_cell.length_b   1.000
_cell.length_c   1.000
_cell.angle_alpha   90.00
_cell.angle_beta   90.00
_cell.angle_gamma   90.00
#
_symmetry.space_group_name_H-M   'P 1'
#
loop_
_entity.id
_entity.type
_entity.pdbx_description
1 polymer ?
#
loop_
_entity_poly.entity_id
_entity_poly.type
_entity_poly.pdbx_seq_one_letter_code
_entity_poly.pdbx_strand_id
1 'polypeptide(L)'
;DAAVFFLLTDSLKDCVNVLCKQVHDMDLAIGVCRVYEGDNGPVLGELLTAQMLPETIKENDRWKASFIYWKLRKQEVAIKALLTAPIDLENNSSIVDKEVCVNRSFLVEDPALLYLYNHLRNRNLKYFIGSLNVEAKIECTLILRVTDILCRMGCNYLAVSLVKNWKFIERNSIPIQKLLKSPTKDRAYSAIGAMASEPI
;
A
#
# COMPACT_ATOMS: atom_id res chain seq x y z
N ASP A 1 -11.18 21.37 19.37
CA ASP A 1 -10.70 21.81 20.70
C ASP A 1 -10.23 20.67 21.60
N ALA A 2 -11.08 19.67 21.91
CA ALA A 2 -10.70 18.53 22.76
C ALA A 2 -9.40 17.81 22.35
N ALA A 3 -9.21 17.52 21.06
CA ALA A 3 -8.00 16.87 20.54
C ALA A 3 -6.69 17.65 20.85
N VAL A 4 -6.74 18.98 20.82
CA VAL A 4 -5.58 19.84 21.12
C VAL A 4 -5.20 19.76 22.59
N PHE A 5 -6.19 19.69 23.49
CA PHE A 5 -5.93 19.50 24.92
C PHE A 5 -5.20 18.17 25.19
N PHE A 6 -5.59 17.09 24.52
CA PHE A 6 -4.92 15.79 24.69
C PHE A 6 -3.47 15.82 24.19
N LEU A 7 -3.19 16.56 23.11
CA LEU A 7 -1.81 16.80 22.66
C LEU A 7 -1.00 17.62 23.67
N LEU A 8 -1.59 18.64 24.29
CA LEU A 8 -0.93 19.43 25.34
C LEU A 8 -0.63 18.59 26.59
N THR A 9 -1.44 17.58 26.89
CA THR A 9 -1.23 16.66 28.01
C THR A 9 -0.36 15.44 27.64
N ASP A 10 0.30 15.44 26.48
CA ASP A 10 1.17 14.36 26.00
C ASP A 10 0.44 12.99 25.85
N SER A 11 -0.89 13.01 25.67
CA SER A 11 -1.69 11.81 25.38
C SER A 11 -2.07 11.76 23.91
N LEU A 12 -1.13 11.26 23.09
CA LEU A 12 -1.37 11.10 21.65
C LEU A 12 -2.51 10.11 21.37
N LYS A 13 -2.55 8.98 22.10
CA LYS A 13 -3.54 7.92 21.89
C LYS A 13 -4.97 8.43 22.07
N ASP A 14 -5.22 9.23 23.10
CA ASP A 14 -6.54 9.78 23.36
C ASP A 14 -6.91 10.86 22.34
N CYS A 15 -5.95 11.72 21.94
CA CYS A 15 -6.15 12.69 20.86
C CYS A 15 -6.60 12.00 19.58
N VAL A 16 -5.88 10.97 19.17
CA VAL A 16 -6.13 10.21 17.95
C VAL A 16 -7.49 9.51 18.00
N ASN A 17 -7.82 8.89 19.13
CA ASN A 17 -9.13 8.25 19.32
C ASN A 17 -10.29 9.26 19.24
N VAL A 18 -10.10 10.48 19.74
CA VAL A 18 -11.05 11.60 19.58
C VAL A 18 -11.18 12.02 18.12
N LEU A 19 -10.08 12.18 17.40
CA LEU A 19 -10.10 12.54 15.98
C LEU A 19 -10.85 11.49 15.14
N CYS A 20 -10.60 10.21 15.37
CA CYS A 20 -11.25 9.14 14.62
C CYS A 20 -12.74 8.98 14.97
N LYS A 21 -13.11 9.05 16.26
CA LYS A 21 -14.49 8.74 16.70
C LYS A 21 -15.44 9.92 16.70
N GLN A 22 -14.95 11.13 16.93
CA GLN A 22 -15.82 12.30 17.14
C GLN A 22 -15.74 13.27 15.96
N VAL A 23 -14.55 13.44 15.39
CA VAL A 23 -14.33 14.30 14.22
C VAL A 23 -14.50 13.52 12.91
N HIS A 24 -14.30 12.19 12.96
CA HIS A 24 -14.32 11.30 11.79
C HIS A 24 -13.31 11.67 10.71
N ASP A 25 -12.18 12.25 11.11
CA ASP A 25 -11.10 12.65 10.21
C ASP A 25 -9.86 11.75 10.43
N MET A 26 -9.78 10.71 9.60
CA MET A 26 -8.70 9.72 9.65
C MET A 26 -7.38 10.28 9.10
N ASP A 27 -7.43 11.14 8.10
CA ASP A 27 -6.24 11.71 7.48
C ASP A 27 -5.54 12.67 8.44
N LEU A 28 -6.32 13.48 9.17
CA LEU A 28 -5.81 14.33 10.23
C LEU A 28 -5.22 13.51 11.38
N ALA A 29 -5.89 12.43 11.80
CA ALA A 29 -5.36 11.54 12.84
C ALA A 29 -4.00 10.94 12.44
N ILE A 30 -3.86 10.45 11.21
CA ILE A 30 -2.59 9.93 10.68
C ILE A 30 -1.54 11.05 10.62
N GLY A 31 -1.92 12.25 10.18
CA GLY A 31 -1.03 13.41 10.13
C GLY A 31 -0.47 13.76 11.52
N VAL A 32 -1.32 13.84 12.53
CA VAL A 32 -0.95 14.12 13.92
C VAL A 32 -0.02 13.04 14.46
N CYS A 33 -0.34 11.75 14.28
CA CYS A 33 0.54 10.64 14.66
C CYS A 33 1.93 10.77 14.04
N ARG A 34 2.00 11.07 12.74
CA ARG A 34 3.27 11.17 12.00
C ARG A 34 4.11 12.37 12.43
N VAL A 35 3.49 13.48 12.80
CA VAL A 35 4.20 14.67 13.29
C VAL A 35 4.71 14.43 14.72
N TYR A 36 3.93 13.76 15.56
CA TYR A 36 4.25 13.59 16.98
C TYR A 36 5.24 12.44 17.26
N GLU A 37 4.98 11.24 16.72
CA GLU A 37 5.82 10.05 16.92
C GLU A 37 6.77 9.74 15.76
N GLY A 38 6.59 10.40 14.62
CA GLY A 38 7.27 10.07 13.38
C GLY A 38 6.57 8.99 12.55
N ASP A 39 7.23 8.54 11.49
CA ASP A 39 6.61 7.73 10.42
C ASP A 39 6.32 6.26 10.81
N ASN A 40 6.87 5.79 11.92
CA ASN A 40 6.79 4.39 12.39
C ASN A 40 6.38 4.30 13.88
N GLY A 41 5.59 5.25 14.36
CA GLY A 41 5.11 5.27 15.74
C GLY A 41 4.21 4.07 16.10
N PRO A 42 4.25 3.59 17.35
CA PRO A 42 3.39 2.49 17.81
C PRO A 42 1.90 2.87 17.79
N VAL A 43 1.54 4.11 18.10
CA VAL A 43 0.14 4.56 18.10
C VAL A 43 -0.42 4.58 16.69
N LEU A 44 0.38 4.96 15.70
CA LEU A 44 0.00 4.87 14.29
C LEU A 44 -0.26 3.41 13.88
N GLY A 45 0.61 2.47 14.27
CA GLY A 45 0.44 1.05 13.99
C GLY A 45 -0.85 0.47 14.60
N GLU A 46 -1.17 0.84 15.83
CA GLU A 46 -2.41 0.44 16.51
C GLU A 46 -3.65 1.01 15.81
N LEU A 47 -3.63 2.30 15.45
CA LEU A 47 -4.74 2.93 14.71
C LEU A 47 -4.99 2.25 13.36
N LEU A 48 -3.92 1.99 12.60
CA LEU A 48 -4.05 1.39 11.27
C LEU A 48 -4.60 -0.04 11.34
N THR A 49 -4.18 -0.83 12.34
CA THR A 49 -4.66 -2.21 12.50
C THR A 49 -6.07 -2.28 13.09
N ALA A 50 -6.39 -1.45 14.09
CA ALA A 50 -7.65 -1.53 14.81
C ALA A 50 -8.83 -0.89 14.07
N GLN A 51 -8.62 0.22 13.37
CA GLN A 51 -9.69 1.00 12.77
C GLN A 51 -9.63 0.98 11.24
N MET A 52 -8.49 1.33 10.67
CA MET A 52 -8.38 1.54 9.22
C MET A 52 -8.42 0.22 8.43
N LEU A 53 -7.79 -0.85 8.94
CA LEU A 53 -7.72 -2.13 8.24
C LEU A 53 -9.10 -2.80 8.06
N PRO A 54 -9.96 -2.92 9.10
CA PRO A 54 -11.31 -3.47 8.94
C PRO A 54 -12.17 -2.67 7.95
N GLU A 55 -12.11 -1.34 7.99
CA GLU A 55 -12.85 -0.48 7.05
C GLU A 55 -12.36 -0.68 5.62
N THR A 56 -11.05 -0.72 5.43
CA THR A 56 -10.42 -0.96 4.13
C THR A 56 -10.83 -2.30 3.52
N ILE A 57 -10.91 -3.35 4.34
CA ILE A 57 -11.33 -4.69 3.89
C ILE A 57 -12.82 -4.65 3.46
N LYS A 58 -13.68 -3.99 4.25
CA LYS A 58 -15.11 -3.83 3.91
C LYS A 58 -15.32 -3.06 2.61
N GLU A 59 -14.54 -1.99 2.41
CA GLU A 59 -14.60 -1.14 1.21
C GLU A 59 -13.93 -1.77 -0.02
N ASN A 60 -13.12 -2.82 0.17
CA ASN A 60 -12.29 -3.47 -0.84
C ASN A 60 -11.34 -2.46 -1.54
N ASP A 61 -10.79 -1.53 -0.76
CA ASP A 61 -9.87 -0.49 -1.26
C ASP A 61 -8.42 -1.01 -1.26
N ARG A 62 -7.88 -1.24 -2.46
CA ARG A 62 -6.52 -1.76 -2.67
C ARG A 62 -5.43 -0.73 -2.36
N TRP A 63 -5.70 0.57 -2.54
CA TRP A 63 -4.74 1.63 -2.24
C TRP A 63 -4.51 1.73 -0.75
N LYS A 64 -5.60 1.84 0.02
CA LYS A 64 -5.55 1.89 1.49
C LYS A 64 -4.92 0.61 2.04
N ALA A 65 -5.26 -0.55 1.50
CA ALA A 65 -4.70 -1.83 1.96
C ALA A 65 -3.17 -1.85 1.77
N SER A 66 -2.70 -1.50 0.57
CA SER A 66 -1.26 -1.43 0.28
C SER A 66 -0.55 -0.44 1.20
N PHE A 67 -1.13 0.74 1.44
CA PHE A 67 -0.58 1.74 2.35
C PHE A 67 -0.46 1.23 3.79
N ILE A 68 -1.52 0.60 4.33
CA ILE A 68 -1.53 0.06 5.69
C ILE A 68 -0.43 -0.98 5.85
N TYR A 69 -0.38 -1.99 4.97
CA TYR A 69 0.64 -3.04 5.04
C TYR A 69 2.06 -2.49 4.87
N TRP A 70 2.23 -1.46 4.05
CA TRP A 70 3.52 -0.78 3.90
C TRP A 70 3.97 -0.12 5.20
N LYS A 71 3.05 0.58 5.88
CA LYS A 71 3.30 1.21 7.18
C LYS A 71 3.52 0.20 8.31
N LEU A 72 2.88 -0.96 8.26
CA LEU A 72 3.11 -2.09 9.17
C LEU A 72 4.40 -2.87 8.87
N ARG A 73 5.26 -2.38 7.97
CA ARG A 73 6.52 -3.02 7.54
C ARG A 73 6.33 -4.39 6.87
N LYS A 74 5.12 -4.73 6.45
CA LYS A 74 4.77 -5.96 5.70
C LYS A 74 4.79 -5.68 4.20
N GLN A 75 5.97 -5.36 3.67
CA GLN A 75 6.12 -4.87 2.28
C GLN A 75 5.70 -5.88 1.22
N GLU A 76 5.91 -7.17 1.46
CA GLU A 76 5.50 -8.25 0.52
C GLU A 76 3.98 -8.28 0.37
N VAL A 77 3.26 -8.20 1.49
CA VAL A 77 1.78 -8.16 1.51
C VAL A 77 1.27 -6.85 0.93
N ALA A 78 1.97 -5.74 1.15
CA ALA A 78 1.63 -4.44 0.58
C ALA A 78 1.67 -4.42 -0.95
N ILE A 79 2.66 -5.08 -1.55
CA ILE A 79 2.76 -5.21 -3.01
C ILE A 79 1.64 -6.13 -3.52
N LYS A 80 1.41 -7.26 -2.85
CA LYS A 80 0.33 -8.21 -3.19
C LYS A 80 -1.06 -7.56 -3.11
N ALA A 81 -1.27 -6.67 -2.13
CA ALA A 81 -2.52 -5.94 -1.93
C ALA A 81 -2.92 -5.05 -3.11
N LEU A 82 -1.97 -4.64 -3.96
CA LEU A 82 -2.27 -3.87 -5.17
C LEU A 82 -2.90 -4.75 -6.27
N LEU A 83 -2.60 -6.05 -6.26
CA LEU A 83 -3.07 -6.99 -7.27
C LEU A 83 -4.33 -7.73 -6.83
N THR A 84 -4.37 -8.17 -5.57
CA THR A 84 -5.44 -9.01 -5.03
C THR A 84 -6.38 -8.22 -4.13
N ALA A 85 -7.61 -8.70 -3.97
CA ALA A 85 -8.56 -8.12 -3.04
C ALA A 85 -8.02 -8.21 -1.59
N PRO A 86 -8.23 -7.19 -0.73
CA PRO A 86 -7.72 -7.19 0.64
C PRO A 86 -8.24 -8.35 1.50
N ILE A 87 -9.42 -8.90 1.20
CA ILE A 87 -10.01 -10.04 1.93
C ILE A 87 -9.21 -11.35 1.77
N ASP A 88 -8.53 -11.51 0.64
CA ASP A 88 -7.73 -12.70 0.30
C ASP A 88 -6.28 -12.58 0.79
N LEU A 89 -5.95 -11.49 1.50
CA LEU A 89 -4.64 -11.27 2.10
C LEU A 89 -4.60 -11.82 3.53
N GLU A 90 -3.49 -12.47 3.87
CA GLU A 90 -3.21 -13.05 5.19
C GLU A 90 -4.42 -13.80 5.78
N ASN A 91 -4.76 -13.54 7.05
CA ASN A 91 -5.90 -14.12 7.77
C ASN A 91 -7.04 -13.10 7.92
N ASN A 92 -7.20 -12.17 6.98
CA ASN A 92 -8.22 -11.11 7.08
C ASN A 92 -9.66 -11.64 7.14
N SER A 93 -9.88 -12.90 6.72
CA SER A 93 -11.15 -13.59 6.87
C SER A 93 -11.61 -13.79 8.33
N SER A 94 -10.73 -13.66 9.33
CA SER A 94 -11.12 -13.69 10.75
C SER A 94 -11.52 -12.31 11.29
N ILE A 95 -11.23 -11.23 10.54
CA ILE A 95 -11.45 -9.85 10.97
C ILE A 95 -12.78 -9.33 10.43
N VAL A 96 -13.14 -9.72 9.20
CA VAL A 96 -14.37 -9.29 8.54
C VAL A 96 -14.99 -10.47 7.80
N ASP A 97 -16.29 -10.66 7.98
CA ASP A 97 -17.05 -11.65 7.23
C ASP A 97 -17.14 -11.26 5.74
N LYS A 98 -16.94 -12.24 4.85
CA LYS A 98 -16.96 -12.05 3.39
C LYS A 98 -18.27 -11.46 2.88
N GLU A 99 -19.38 -11.70 3.58
CA GLU A 99 -20.73 -11.25 3.23
C GLU A 99 -20.92 -9.73 3.41
N VAL A 100 -20.12 -9.10 4.27
CA VAL A 100 -20.19 -7.65 4.54
C VAL A 100 -19.35 -6.84 3.53
N CYS A 101 -18.50 -7.51 2.76
CA CYS A 101 -17.59 -6.85 1.82
C CYS A 101 -18.36 -6.27 0.62
N VAL A 102 -18.19 -4.97 0.38
CA VAL A 102 -18.86 -4.28 -0.74
C VAL A 102 -18.15 -4.65 -2.04
N ASN A 103 -18.90 -5.25 -2.97
CA ASN A 103 -18.36 -5.58 -4.29
C ASN A 103 -18.38 -4.35 -5.21
N ARG A 104 -17.35 -3.51 -5.14
CA ARG A 104 -17.14 -2.36 -6.06
C ARG A 104 -16.27 -2.72 -7.27
N SER A 105 -16.52 -3.86 -7.90
CA SER A 105 -15.66 -4.43 -8.97
C SER A 105 -15.26 -3.45 -10.08
N PHE A 106 -16.11 -2.47 -10.43
CA PHE A 106 -15.88 -1.51 -11.51
C PHE A 106 -15.07 -0.27 -11.13
N LEU A 107 -15.06 0.14 -9.86
CA LEU A 107 -14.35 1.33 -9.36
C LEU A 107 -13.03 1.00 -8.66
N VAL A 108 -12.79 -0.29 -8.41
CA VAL A 108 -11.65 -0.77 -7.62
C VAL A 108 -10.36 -0.79 -8.44
N GLU A 109 -10.43 -0.81 -9.77
CA GLU A 109 -9.25 -0.92 -10.62
C GLU A 109 -8.96 0.40 -11.36
N ASP A 110 -7.84 1.02 -10.98
CA ASP A 110 -7.33 2.27 -11.55
C ASP A 110 -6.01 1.99 -12.30
N PRO A 111 -5.81 2.50 -13.53
CA PRO A 111 -4.51 2.49 -14.19
C PRO A 111 -3.34 2.98 -13.31
N ALA A 112 -3.56 3.96 -12.43
CA ALA A 112 -2.52 4.44 -11.51
C ALA A 112 -2.03 3.38 -10.52
N LEU A 113 -2.91 2.45 -10.11
CA LEU A 113 -2.56 1.33 -9.23
C LEU A 113 -1.54 0.39 -9.91
N LEU A 114 -1.71 0.15 -11.22
CA LEU A 114 -0.76 -0.63 -12.02
C LEU A 114 0.61 0.05 -12.11
N TYR A 115 0.64 1.37 -12.27
CA TYR A 115 1.89 2.13 -12.29
C TYR A 115 2.61 2.09 -10.93
N LEU A 116 1.87 2.24 -9.83
CA LEU A 116 2.43 2.10 -8.48
C LEU A 116 3.01 0.70 -8.29
N TYR A 117 2.27 -0.33 -8.67
CA TYR A 117 2.74 -1.71 -8.63
C TYR A 117 4.02 -1.90 -9.46
N ASN A 118 4.05 -1.41 -10.70
CA ASN A 118 5.24 -1.49 -11.55
C ASN A 118 6.45 -0.78 -10.92
N HIS A 119 6.24 0.38 -10.32
CA HIS A 119 7.29 1.15 -9.65
C HIS A 119 7.86 0.41 -8.43
N LEU A 120 7.00 -0.15 -7.58
CA LEU A 120 7.41 -0.93 -6.42
C LEU A 120 8.11 -2.23 -6.85
N ARG A 121 7.59 -2.93 -7.85
CA ARG A 121 8.17 -4.14 -8.44
C ARG A 121 9.59 -3.90 -8.94
N ASN A 122 9.84 -2.81 -9.65
CA ASN A 122 11.16 -2.49 -10.20
C ASN A 122 12.19 -2.10 -9.12
N ARG A 123 11.75 -1.46 -8.03
CA ARG A 123 12.65 -1.06 -6.94
C ARG A 123 13.00 -2.21 -5.99
N ASN A 124 12.07 -3.13 -5.79
CA ASN A 124 12.07 -4.07 -4.66
C ASN A 124 11.92 -5.53 -5.12
N LEU A 125 12.79 -5.96 -6.05
CA LEU A 125 12.77 -7.31 -6.62
C LEU A 125 12.88 -8.43 -5.58
N LYS A 126 13.54 -8.21 -4.43
CA LYS A 126 13.66 -9.21 -3.36
C LYS A 126 12.29 -9.61 -2.77
N TYR A 127 11.47 -8.61 -2.45
CA TYR A 127 10.16 -8.79 -1.83
C TYR A 127 9.14 -9.39 -2.82
N PHE A 128 9.31 -9.07 -4.10
CA PHE A 128 8.50 -9.65 -5.17
C PHE A 128 8.76 -11.15 -5.35
N ILE A 129 10.00 -11.61 -5.18
CA ILE A 129 10.36 -13.02 -5.38
C ILE A 129 9.64 -13.97 -4.40
N GLY A 130 9.33 -13.51 -3.18
CA GLY A 130 8.58 -14.28 -2.18
C GLY A 130 7.11 -14.54 -2.54
N SER A 131 6.48 -13.67 -3.34
CA SER A 131 5.03 -13.73 -3.68
C SER A 131 4.71 -14.31 -5.07
N LEU A 132 5.74 -14.52 -5.90
CA LEU A 132 5.67 -14.84 -7.34
C LEU A 132 4.82 -16.05 -7.77
N ASN A 133 4.52 -17.00 -6.88
CA ASN A 133 3.90 -18.27 -7.30
C ASN A 133 2.43 -18.15 -7.75
N VAL A 134 1.69 -17.17 -7.22
CA VAL A 134 0.24 -17.01 -7.47
C VAL A 134 -0.06 -15.78 -8.34
N GLU A 135 0.90 -14.87 -8.55
CA GLU A 135 0.65 -13.53 -9.11
C GLU A 135 0.62 -13.42 -10.65
N ALA A 136 1.31 -14.26 -11.43
CA ALA A 136 1.45 -14.02 -12.88
C ALA A 136 0.11 -14.00 -13.66
N LYS A 137 -0.83 -14.90 -13.33
CA LYS A 137 -2.18 -14.89 -13.95
C LYS A 137 -2.98 -13.66 -13.55
N ILE A 138 -2.84 -13.24 -12.30
CA ILE A 138 -3.53 -12.08 -11.73
C ILE A 138 -2.97 -10.79 -12.36
N GLU A 139 -1.64 -10.71 -12.50
CA GLU A 139 -0.92 -9.63 -13.18
C GLU A 139 -1.38 -9.51 -14.65
N CYS A 140 -1.40 -10.60 -15.41
CA CYS A 140 -1.91 -10.60 -16.78
C CYS A 140 -3.36 -10.10 -16.86
N THR A 141 -4.22 -10.60 -15.97
CA THR A 141 -5.64 -10.20 -15.93
C THR A 141 -5.79 -8.71 -15.64
N LEU A 142 -5.00 -8.19 -14.69
CA LEU A 142 -5.01 -6.78 -14.33
C LEU A 142 -4.52 -5.89 -15.47
N ILE A 143 -3.45 -6.29 -16.17
CA ILE A 143 -2.95 -5.55 -17.35
C ILE A 143 -4.03 -5.49 -18.44
N LEU A 144 -4.70 -6.60 -18.72
CA LEU A 144 -5.78 -6.63 -19.72
C LEU A 144 -6.93 -5.71 -19.31
N ARG A 145 -7.33 -5.71 -18.03
CA ARG A 145 -8.36 -4.80 -17.51
C ARG A 145 -7.96 -3.33 -17.60
N VAL A 146 -6.72 -2.99 -17.20
CA VAL A 146 -6.21 -1.61 -17.33
C VAL A 146 -6.10 -1.18 -18.78
N THR A 147 -5.74 -2.10 -19.68
CA THR A 147 -5.71 -1.85 -21.14
C THR A 147 -7.13 -1.53 -21.64
N ASP A 148 -8.14 -2.30 -21.22
CA ASP A 148 -9.55 -2.02 -21.56
C ASP A 148 -10.00 -0.65 -21.02
N ILE A 149 -9.68 -0.32 -19.76
CA ILE A 149 -9.99 0.99 -19.16
C ILE A 149 -9.34 2.11 -19.97
N LEU A 150 -8.06 1.98 -20.32
CA LEU A 150 -7.35 2.98 -21.13
C LEU A 150 -7.98 3.14 -22.51
N CYS A 151 -8.37 2.04 -23.16
CA CYS A 151 -9.10 2.09 -24.43
C CYS A 151 -10.44 2.81 -24.30
N ARG A 152 -11.20 2.54 -23.24
CA ARG A 152 -12.50 3.19 -22.97
C ARG A 152 -12.36 4.68 -22.65
N MET A 153 -11.22 5.10 -22.10
CA MET A 153 -10.86 6.51 -21.92
C MET A 153 -10.39 7.20 -23.21
N GLY A 154 -10.22 6.46 -24.33
CA GLY A 154 -9.67 6.98 -25.59
C GLY A 154 -8.14 7.01 -25.65
N CYS A 155 -7.47 6.46 -24.64
CA CYS A 155 -6.01 6.44 -24.50
C CYS A 155 -5.37 5.20 -25.16
N ASN A 156 -5.74 4.90 -26.41
CA ASN A 156 -5.31 3.69 -27.12
C ASN A 156 -3.78 3.58 -27.25
N TYR A 157 -3.09 4.70 -27.45
CA TYR A 157 -1.63 4.72 -27.53
C TYR A 157 -0.98 4.26 -26.21
N LEU A 158 -1.51 4.70 -25.06
CA LEU A 158 -1.01 4.27 -23.76
C LEU A 158 -1.31 2.78 -23.53
N ALA A 159 -2.48 2.30 -23.95
CA ALA A 159 -2.84 0.89 -23.88
C ALA A 159 -1.85 0.00 -24.68
N VAL A 160 -1.56 0.38 -25.93
CA VAL A 160 -0.56 -0.33 -26.77
C VAL A 160 0.84 -0.24 -26.18
N SER A 161 1.24 0.95 -25.71
CA SER A 161 2.53 1.18 -25.07
C SER A 161 2.70 0.32 -23.81
N LEU A 162 1.65 0.20 -22.99
CA LEU A 162 1.63 -0.62 -21.79
C LEU A 162 1.90 -2.08 -22.14
N VAL A 163 1.11 -2.67 -23.03
CA VAL A 163 1.26 -4.09 -23.42
C VAL A 163 2.61 -4.36 -24.09
N LYS A 164 3.10 -3.43 -24.93
CA LYS A 164 4.38 -3.58 -25.63
C LYS A 164 5.59 -3.51 -24.70
N ASN A 165 5.56 -2.61 -23.72
CA ASN A 165 6.71 -2.36 -22.84
C ASN A 165 6.68 -3.20 -21.56
N TRP A 166 5.57 -3.87 -21.26
CA TRP A 166 5.46 -4.69 -20.07
C TRP A 166 6.36 -5.92 -20.16
N LYS A 167 7.15 -6.15 -19.11
CA LYS A 167 8.02 -7.32 -18.99
C LYS A 167 7.55 -8.19 -17.84
N PHE A 168 7.19 -9.43 -18.13
CA PHE A 168 6.93 -10.43 -17.10
C PHE A 168 8.25 -10.94 -16.53
N ILE A 169 8.31 -11.13 -15.21
CA ILE A 169 9.49 -11.67 -14.55
C ILE A 169 9.49 -13.19 -14.73
N GLU A 170 10.44 -13.69 -15.51
CA GLU A 170 10.64 -15.13 -15.70
C GLU A 170 11.51 -15.69 -14.57
N ARG A 171 11.03 -16.74 -13.89
CA ARG A 171 11.68 -17.40 -12.73
C ARG A 171 13.12 -17.83 -13.00
N ASN A 172 13.43 -18.18 -14.25
CA ASN A 172 14.72 -18.78 -14.62
C ASN A 172 15.83 -17.75 -14.92
N SER A 173 15.53 -16.45 -14.86
CA SER A 173 16.44 -15.38 -15.33
C SER A 173 17.23 -14.65 -14.24
N ILE A 174 17.02 -14.96 -12.95
CA ILE A 174 17.60 -14.19 -11.85
C ILE A 174 18.60 -15.05 -11.06
N PRO A 175 19.92 -14.85 -11.24
CA PRO A 175 20.90 -15.35 -10.28
C PRO A 175 20.69 -14.64 -8.95
N ILE A 176 20.41 -15.41 -7.90
CA ILE A 176 20.17 -14.96 -6.52
C ILE A 176 21.28 -14.00 -6.02
N GLN A 177 22.47 -14.07 -6.60
CA GLN A 177 23.65 -13.29 -6.24
C GLN A 177 23.62 -11.80 -6.66
N LYS A 178 22.86 -11.42 -7.70
CA LYS A 178 22.72 -9.99 -8.09
C LYS A 178 21.73 -9.21 -7.21
N LEU A 179 20.95 -9.92 -6.40
CA LEU A 179 19.92 -9.32 -5.55
C LEU A 179 20.50 -8.64 -4.31
N LEU A 180 21.72 -8.97 -3.86
CA LEU A 180 22.25 -8.47 -2.57
C LEU A 180 22.58 -6.98 -2.53
N LYS A 181 22.71 -6.30 -3.67
CA LYS A 181 22.96 -4.86 -3.69
C LYS A 181 21.63 -4.12 -3.70
N SER A 182 21.22 -3.57 -2.55
CA SER A 182 20.23 -2.49 -2.55
C SER A 182 20.73 -1.38 -3.50
N PRO A 183 19.84 -0.69 -4.23
CA PRO A 183 20.25 0.47 -4.99
C PRO A 183 20.86 1.47 -4.01
N THR A 184 22.14 1.81 -4.21
CA THR A 184 22.77 2.95 -3.55
C THR A 184 21.91 4.17 -3.83
N LYS A 185 21.31 4.73 -2.77
CA LYS A 185 20.47 5.93 -2.83
C LYS A 185 21.29 7.05 -3.45
N ASP A 186 21.01 7.43 -4.70
CA ASP A 186 21.64 8.60 -5.32
C ASP A 186 21.32 9.83 -4.45
N ARG A 187 22.37 10.35 -3.80
CA ARG A 187 22.30 11.42 -2.80
C ARG A 187 21.73 12.74 -3.35
N ALA A 188 21.66 12.91 -4.67
CA ALA A 188 21.27 14.18 -5.30
C ALA A 188 19.83 14.61 -5.00
N TYR A 189 18.91 13.67 -4.76
CA TYR A 189 17.51 13.98 -4.37
C TYR A 189 17.22 13.69 -2.89
N SER A 190 18.25 13.41 -2.10
CA SER A 190 18.11 12.98 -0.69
C SER A 190 18.19 14.15 0.30
N ALA A 191 17.59 15.29 -0.03
CA ALA A 191 17.30 16.35 0.96
C ALA A 191 16.34 15.85 2.07
N ILE A 192 15.72 14.69 1.91
CA ILE A 192 15.00 13.93 2.96
C ILE A 192 15.96 12.95 3.66
N GLY A 193 17.20 13.40 3.90
CA GLY A 193 18.28 12.60 4.49
C GLY A 193 18.44 12.77 6.00
N ALA A 194 17.67 13.66 6.64
CA ALA A 194 17.86 14.03 8.04
C ALA A 194 16.97 13.26 9.04
N MET A 195 16.12 12.33 8.60
CA MET A 195 15.12 11.68 9.47
C MET A 195 15.26 10.15 9.62
N ALA A 196 16.34 9.56 9.12
CA ALA A 196 16.57 8.11 9.19
C ALA A 196 17.92 7.75 9.84
N SER A 197 18.34 8.50 10.85
CA SER A 197 19.27 7.98 11.86
C SER A 197 18.41 7.40 12.99
N GLU A 198 18.33 6.07 13.04
CA GLU A 198 17.84 5.34 14.21
C GLU A 198 18.68 5.78 15.44
N PRO A 199 18.08 6.09 16.59
CA PRO A 199 18.84 6.09 17.83
C PRO A 199 19.20 4.64 18.18
N ILE A 200 20.40 4.49 18.77
CA ILE A 200 21.04 3.26 19.22
C ILE A 200 20.12 2.43 20.12
#